data_AF-A0A937L3U6-F1
#
_entry.id   AF-A0A937L3U6-F1
#
_cell.length_a   1.000
_cell.length_b   1.000
_cell.length_c   1.000
_cell.angle_alpha   90.00
_cell.angle_beta   90.00
_cell.angle_gamma   90.00
#
_symmetry.space_group_name_H-M   'P 1'
#
loop_
_entity.id
_entity.type
_entity.pdbx_description
1 polymer ?
#
loop_
_entity_poly.entity_id
_entity_poly.type
_entity_poly.pdbx_seq_one_letter_code
_entity_poly.pdbx_strand_id
1 'polypeptide(L)'
;MIPRFGKSQLQLLLVGVGAFISALAIVSQTHQTRLLFTMLQAQESERWRLQENYSRLVLEYSTLSAPHRVSAISRSSLTMTSPGTGTIRVVAE
;
A
#
# COMPACT_ATOMS: atom_id res chain seq x y z
N MET A 1 -34.86 22.51 -54.88
CA MET A 1 -34.22 21.17 -54.84
C MET A 1 -32.93 21.30 -54.04
N ILE A 2 -32.93 20.85 -52.78
CA ILE A 2 -31.89 21.17 -51.77
C ILE A 2 -30.67 20.25 -51.97
N PRO A 3 -29.42 20.76 -51.93
CA PRO A 3 -28.23 19.95 -52.17
C PRO A 3 -27.92 19.07 -50.95
N ARG A 4 -28.54 17.88 -50.84
CA ARG A 4 -28.26 16.90 -49.77
C ARG A 4 -26.86 16.27 -49.88
N PHE A 5 -26.27 16.26 -51.08
CA PHE A 5 -24.98 15.60 -51.33
C PHE A 5 -23.80 16.27 -50.61
N GLY A 6 -23.72 17.61 -50.59
CA GLY A 6 -22.62 18.32 -49.92
C GLY A 6 -22.62 18.15 -48.39
N LYS A 7 -23.82 18.08 -47.78
CA LYS A 7 -23.96 17.91 -46.32
C LYS A 7 -23.54 16.52 -45.85
N SER A 8 -23.87 15.47 -46.60
CA SER A 8 -23.51 14.09 -46.26
C SER A 8 -22.01 13.82 -46.36
N GLN A 9 -21.34 14.38 -47.37
CA GLN A 9 -19.89 14.26 -47.52
C GLN A 9 -19.13 14.97 -46.38
N LEU A 10 -19.61 16.16 -45.98
CA LEU A 10 -19.03 16.90 -44.86
C LEU A 10 -19.20 16.13 -43.52
N GLN A 11 -20.35 15.50 -43.31
CA GLN A 11 -20.60 14.66 -42.11
C GLN A 11 -19.65 13.46 -42.04
N LEU A 12 -19.44 12.76 -43.17
CA LEU A 12 -18.51 11.63 -43.24
C LEU A 12 -17.08 12.05 -42.92
N LEU A 13 -16.63 13.18 -43.48
CA LEU A 13 -15.29 13.71 -43.24
C LEU A 13 -15.11 14.10 -41.78
N LEU A 14 -16.12 14.72 -41.16
CA LEU A 14 -16.07 15.12 -39.74
C LEU A 14 -15.97 13.90 -38.82
N VAL A 15 -16.75 12.85 -39.07
CA VAL A 15 -16.65 11.58 -38.32
C VAL A 15 -15.30 10.91 -38.53
N GLY A 16 -14.78 10.91 -39.77
CA GLY A 16 -13.47 10.33 -40.07
C GLY A 16 -12.33 11.04 -39.34
N VAL A 17 -12.33 12.37 -39.32
CA VAL A 17 -11.37 13.18 -38.57
C VAL A 17 -11.52 12.94 -37.06
N GLY A 18 -12.75 12.89 -36.55
CA GLY A 18 -13.02 12.58 -35.14
C GLY A 18 -12.50 11.20 -34.73
N ALA A 19 -12.72 10.18 -35.55
CA ALA A 19 -12.20 8.82 -35.32
C ALA A 19 -10.66 8.79 -35.36
N PHE A 20 -10.04 9.52 -36.29
CA PHE A 20 -8.58 9.60 -36.39
C PHE A 20 -7.96 10.27 -35.15
N ILE A 21 -8.53 11.39 -34.69
CA ILE A 21 -8.09 12.07 -33.46
C ILE A 21 -8.26 11.15 -32.26
N SER A 22 -9.39 10.43 -32.16
CA SER A 22 -9.64 9.46 -31.10
C SER A 22 -8.61 8.34 -31.09
N ALA A 23 -8.26 7.79 -32.27
CA ALA A 23 -7.22 6.77 -32.38
C ALA A 23 -5.86 7.27 -31.89
N LEU A 24 -5.46 8.49 -32.24
CA LEU A 24 -4.21 9.11 -31.73
C LEU A 24 -4.26 9.33 -30.21
N ALA A 25 -5.40 9.78 -29.68
CA ALA A 25 -5.59 9.99 -28.25
C ALA A 25 -5.43 8.67 -27.48
N ILE A 26 -5.96 7.56 -27.99
CA ILE A 26 -5.83 6.23 -27.36
C ILE A 26 -4.37 5.78 -27.30
N VAL A 27 -3.60 6.00 -28.36
CA VAL A 27 -2.16 5.66 -28.39
C VAL A 27 -1.39 6.47 -27.35
N SER A 28 -1.64 7.78 -27.28
CA SER A 28 -1.04 8.66 -26.28
C SER A 28 -1.40 8.21 -24.86
N GLN A 29 -2.68 7.90 -24.62
CA GLN A 29 -3.16 7.46 -23.32
C GLN A 29 -2.50 6.14 -22.90
N THR A 30 -2.31 5.21 -23.83
CA THR A 30 -1.66 3.93 -23.55
C THR A 30 -0.22 4.12 -23.08
N HIS A 31 0.52 5.05 -23.70
CA HIS A 31 1.88 5.38 -23.30
C HIS A 31 1.91 6.01 -21.89
N GLN A 32 1.01 6.96 -21.62
CA GLN A 32 0.89 7.59 -20.30
C GLN A 32 0.52 6.60 -19.21
N THR A 33 -0.44 5.70 -19.47
CA THR A 33 -0.85 4.64 -18.53
C THR A 33 0.32 3.74 -18.18
N ARG A 34 1.15 3.37 -19.15
CA ARG A 34 2.35 2.55 -18.88
C ARG A 34 3.32 3.26 -17.95
N LEU A 35 3.59 4.55 -18.15
CA LEU A 35 4.48 5.34 -17.28
C LEU A 35 3.92 5.51 -15.87
N LEU A 36 2.63 5.82 -15.75
CA LEU A 36 1.97 5.95 -14.45
C LEU A 36 2.01 4.63 -13.68
N PHE A 37 1.80 3.51 -14.37
CA PHE A 37 1.86 2.19 -13.76
C PHE A 37 3.26 1.84 -13.27
N THR A 38 4.32 2.15 -14.03
CA THR A 38 5.69 1.90 -13.56
C THR A 38 6.06 2.75 -12.34
N MET A 39 5.62 4.01 -12.30
CA MET A 39 5.80 4.87 -11.12
C MET A 39 5.08 4.32 -9.90
N LEU A 40 3.82 3.91 -10.06
CA LEU A 40 3.02 3.29 -9.01
C LEU A 40 3.72 2.03 -8.48
N GLN A 41 4.16 1.15 -9.37
CA GLN A 41 4.81 -0.10 -9.01
C GLN A 41 6.13 0.12 -8.27
N ALA A 42 6.89 1.15 -8.62
CA ALA A 42 8.09 1.55 -7.89
C ALA A 42 7.76 1.97 -6.45
N GLN A 43 6.75 2.83 -6.26
CA GLN A 43 6.32 3.25 -4.92
C GLN A 43 5.76 2.09 -4.09
N GLU A 44 4.98 1.19 -4.70
CA GLU A 44 4.50 0.00 -4.02
C GLU A 44 5.66 -0.88 -3.58
N SER A 45 6.64 -1.14 -4.45
CA SER A 45 7.79 -1.99 -4.10
C SER A 45 8.55 -1.48 -2.87
N GLU A 46 8.69 -0.16 -2.74
CA GLU A 46 9.33 0.45 -1.58
C GLU A 46 8.46 0.29 -0.32
N ARG A 47 7.14 0.43 -0.45
CA ARG A 47 6.21 0.17 0.65
C ARG A 47 6.28 -1.27 1.13
N TRP A 48 6.35 -2.25 0.22
CA TRP A 48 6.51 -3.67 0.56
C TRP A 48 7.85 -3.91 1.28
N ARG A 49 8.94 -3.30 0.81
CA ARG A 49 10.26 -3.39 1.45
C ARG A 49 10.24 -2.86 2.89
N LEU A 50 9.62 -1.71 3.10
CA LEU A 50 9.48 -1.11 4.43
C LEU A 50 8.61 -1.97 5.36
N GLN A 51 7.53 -2.56 4.84
CA GLN A 51 6.65 -3.45 5.61
C GLN A 51 7.37 -4.72 6.06
N GLU A 52 8.19 -5.31 5.20
CA GLU A 52 9.01 -6.47 5.54
C GLU A 52 9.99 -6.15 6.68
N ASN A 53 10.70 -5.02 6.56
CA ASN A 53 11.62 -4.56 7.60
C ASN A 53 10.90 -4.30 8.93
N TYR A 54 9.73 -3.68 8.88
CA TYR A 54 8.92 -3.43 10.07
C TYR A 54 8.45 -4.73 10.72
N SER A 55 7.95 -5.69 9.93
CA SER A 55 7.57 -7.02 10.41
C SER A 55 8.73 -7.71 11.14
N ARG A 56 9.92 -7.69 10.53
CA ARG A 56 11.15 -8.22 11.14
C ARG A 56 11.47 -7.53 12.46
N LEU A 57 11.42 -6.20 12.49
CA LEU A 57 11.69 -5.41 13.70
C LEU A 57 10.70 -5.73 14.82
N VAL A 58 9.42 -5.89 14.50
CA VAL A 58 8.38 -6.26 15.46
C VAL A 58 8.62 -7.66 16.03
N LEU A 59 9.06 -8.60 15.19
CA LEU A 59 9.43 -9.95 15.65
C LEU A 59 10.66 -9.92 16.56
N GLU A 60 11.68 -9.14 16.21
CA GLU A 60 12.86 -8.91 17.06
C GLU A 60 12.45 -8.31 18.42
N TYR A 61 11.62 -7.25 18.40
CA TYR A 61 11.13 -6.61 19.60
C TYR A 61 10.26 -7.53 20.46
N SER A 62 9.39 -8.33 19.85
CA SER A 62 8.53 -9.30 20.53
C SER A 62 9.36 -10.41 21.19
N THR A 63 10.43 -10.85 20.53
CA THR A 63 11.39 -11.81 21.07
C THR A 63 12.16 -11.23 22.26
N LEU A 64 12.57 -9.96 22.17
CA LEU A 64 13.28 -9.26 23.24
C LEU A 64 12.37 -8.88 24.43
N SER A 65 11.10 -8.60 24.16
CA SER A 65 10.05 -8.28 25.14
C SER A 65 9.41 -9.53 25.74
N ALA A 66 9.83 -10.72 25.31
CA ALA A 66 9.32 -11.96 25.87
C ALA A 66 9.56 -11.97 27.40
N PRO A 67 8.51 -12.17 28.23
CA PRO A 67 8.52 -11.94 29.68
C PRO A 67 9.60 -12.72 30.47
N HIS A 68 10.23 -13.71 29.84
CA HIS A 68 11.40 -14.41 30.38
C HIS A 68 12.60 -13.49 30.66
N ARG A 69 12.88 -12.47 29.84
CA ARG A 69 13.99 -11.53 30.08
C ARG A 69 13.66 -10.50 31.15
N VAL A 70 12.43 -9.99 31.17
CA VAL A 70 11.95 -9.10 32.24
C VAL A 70 12.03 -9.83 33.58
N SER A 71 11.53 -11.07 33.66
CA SER A 71 11.62 -11.88 34.89
C SER A 71 13.06 -12.27 35.27
N ALA A 72 13.95 -12.51 34.30
CA ALA A 72 15.38 -12.74 34.57
C ALA A 72 16.09 -11.48 35.09
N ILE A 73 15.81 -10.29 34.54
CA ILE A 73 16.34 -9.01 35.03
C ILE A 73 15.77 -8.67 36.41
N SER A 74 14.47 -8.88 36.64
CA SER A 74 13.85 -8.66 37.96
C SER A 74 14.37 -9.63 39.03
N ARG A 75 14.66 -10.89 38.66
CA ARG A 75 15.30 -11.85 39.57
C ARG A 75 16.76 -11.51 39.87
N SER A 76 17.53 -11.11 38.86
CA SER A 76 18.97 -10.87 39.01
C SER A 76 19.32 -9.49 39.56
N SER A 77 18.60 -8.43 39.16
CA SER A 77 18.89 -7.04 39.56
C SER A 77 18.03 -6.57 40.74
N LEU A 78 16.84 -7.13 40.95
CA LEU A 78 15.94 -6.74 42.04
C LEU A 78 15.70 -7.85 43.08
N THR A 79 16.34 -9.02 42.96
CA THR A 79 16.16 -10.16 43.89
C THR A 79 14.68 -10.55 44.08
N MET A 80 13.85 -10.39 43.04
CA MET A 80 12.41 -10.69 43.14
C MET A 80 12.15 -12.20 43.02
N THR A 81 11.53 -12.79 44.04
CA THR A 81 11.03 -14.19 44.02
C THR A 81 9.55 -14.20 43.66
N SER A 82 9.11 -15.20 42.89
CA SER A 82 7.68 -15.35 42.55
C SER A 82 6.87 -15.59 43.84
N PRO A 83 5.86 -14.78 44.15
CA PRO A 83 5.07 -14.98 45.35
C PRO A 83 4.29 -16.30 45.25
N GLY A 84 4.29 -17.07 46.33
CA GLY A 84 3.47 -18.28 46.46
C GLY A 84 1.99 -17.91 46.45
N THR A 85 1.14 -18.84 46.00
CA THR A 85 -0.31 -18.66 45.80
C THR A 85 -1.09 -18.14 47.02
N GLY A 86 -0.50 -18.14 48.22
CA GLY A 86 -1.10 -17.59 49.44
C GLY A 86 -0.87 -16.10 49.70
N THR A 87 -0.10 -15.37 48.86
CA THR A 87 0.32 -13.98 49.14
C THR A 87 -0.15 -12.96 48.11
N ILE A 88 -1.20 -13.27 47.35
CA ILE A 88 -1.79 -12.36 46.37
C ILE A 88 -2.92 -11.57 47.05
N ARG A 89 -2.72 -10.28 47.29
CA ARG A 89 -3.75 -9.37 47.82
C ARG A 89 -4.17 -8.41 46.71
N VAL A 90 -5.42 -8.52 46.26
CA VAL A 90 -5.99 -7.59 45.27
C VAL A 90 -6.45 -6.35 46.02
N VAL A 91 -5.85 -5.20 45.69
CA VAL A 91 -6.31 -3.91 46.18
C VAL A 91 -7.45 -3.49 45.25
N ALA A 92 -8.67 -3.46 45.77
CA ALA A 92 -9.78 -2.79 45.11
C ALA A 92 -9.57 -1.28 45.26
N GLU A 93 -9.67 -0.56 44.14
CA GLU A 93 -9.68 0.90 44.10
C GLU A 93 -10.92 1.47 44.79
#